data_AF-A0A260YV07-F1
#
_entry.id   AF-A0A260YV07-F1
#
_cell.length_a   1.000
_cell.length_b   1.000
_cell.length_c   1.000
_cell.angle_alpha   90.00
_cell.angle_beta   90.00
_cell.angle_gamma   90.00
#
_symmetry.space_group_name_H-M   'P 1'
#
loop_
_entity.id
_entity.type
_entity.pdbx_description
1 polymer ?
#
loop_
_entity_poly.entity_id
_entity_poly.type
_entity_poly.pdbx_seq_one_letter_code
_entity_poly.pdbx_strand_id
1 'polypeptide(L)'
;MNLIQSLLIFLSFGAINAQFITGDISPDKFREGLNSLRRKYAKQYNVPNMHELIWSKDLVNILEPLVWGANWPLHITWRYAALNYTETASSKIETEVNDFLKKPPEEISKAMESSAISSMKRMELFNPLQRFIGCTPKPEGRSTRKIIVCLIGTEGKFTIFDSTGQSTSIPGSESHKRYTNKDGLCVPNNETEESYYGHPEDIIESVNQIREEYSKKFNVPNVHQLIWSEDFLKILKDMDRDNGFKGACVTWRYVHIDTSNKGSIKNELSTFFEKSDVEKRLFVRNNSDSTLDSLEFLNPLQKFIACSRNSNTHRFICLLGTEGKFTMFDYSHKSNEIPGSNCQKRYKNDSGVCVAINSEEESYFGRQSDFMSDINQIRRRYAKEYRVPNMHALTWSNELAEVLDPLGMTDVRDQAKETWRYGAINTYDNSIYQIEVDVTRFFEMNRTAKKLDIESSSDKTTMNKLEFLNPLQKTIACGRKEDEGITYVICLMGPEGNFTIFDTTFQSQLAAGSKCHEGYYNEDGLCIVQIPTQEPIIDYRKMAEEERNKALTEEPEPEPLLENHGNGISLSYLFVFLLANLIFNI
;
A
#
# COMPACT_ATOMS: atom_id res chain seq x y z
N MET A 1 22.71 -25.60 40.66
CA MET A 1 23.02 -25.78 39.22
C MET A 1 23.80 -24.57 38.79
N ASN A 2 25.06 -24.75 38.40
CA ASN A 2 26.01 -23.65 38.20
C ASN A 2 25.75 -22.97 36.84
N LEU A 3 25.98 -21.65 36.73
CA LEU A 3 25.79 -20.87 35.48
C LEU A 3 26.52 -21.50 34.28
N ILE A 4 27.62 -22.21 34.54
CA ILE A 4 28.43 -22.95 33.56
C ILE A 4 27.69 -24.21 33.04
N GLN A 5 26.89 -24.90 33.87
CA GLN A 5 26.04 -26.00 33.41
C GLN A 5 24.88 -25.51 32.55
N SER A 6 24.31 -24.34 32.85
CA SER A 6 23.29 -23.72 31.99
C SER A 6 23.90 -23.23 30.66
N LEU A 7 25.12 -22.71 30.66
CA LEU A 7 25.82 -22.31 29.44
C LEU A 7 26.22 -23.51 28.57
N LEU A 8 26.60 -24.65 29.17
CA LEU A 8 26.86 -25.90 28.44
C LEU A 8 25.58 -26.52 27.88
N ILE A 9 24.44 -26.37 28.55
CA ILE A 9 23.13 -26.77 28.00
C ILE A 9 22.75 -25.85 26.83
N PHE A 10 22.94 -24.54 26.94
CA PHE A 10 22.68 -23.60 25.83
C PHE A 10 23.63 -23.79 24.64
N LEU A 11 24.91 -24.10 24.87
CA LEU A 11 25.86 -24.46 23.81
C LEU A 11 25.60 -25.86 23.22
N SER A 12 24.90 -26.75 23.95
CA SER A 12 24.43 -28.04 23.41
C SER A 12 23.14 -27.92 22.59
N PHE A 13 22.39 -26.81 22.69
CA PHE A 13 21.24 -26.51 21.81
C PHE A 13 21.60 -25.63 20.60
N GLY A 14 22.79 -25.00 20.59
CA GLY A 14 23.30 -24.17 19.49
C GLY A 14 23.93 -24.94 18.32
N ALA A 15 23.92 -26.27 18.35
CA ALA A 15 24.52 -27.13 17.31
C ALA A 15 23.60 -28.27 16.85
N ILE A 16 22.28 -28.04 16.80
CA ILE A 16 21.37 -28.89 16.00
C ILE A 16 21.28 -28.28 14.60
N ASN A 17 22.42 -28.13 13.95
CA ASN A 17 22.50 -27.94 12.51
C ASN A 17 22.68 -29.33 11.89
N ALA A 18 21.72 -29.74 11.07
CA ALA A 18 21.87 -30.71 10.00
C ALA A 18 22.37 -32.13 10.36
N GLN A 19 21.79 -32.80 11.36
CA GLN A 19 22.06 -34.23 11.58
C GLN A 19 20.79 -35.09 11.59
N PHE A 20 20.09 -35.10 10.46
CA PHE A 20 19.17 -36.18 10.08
C PHE A 20 19.23 -36.44 8.56
N ILE A 21 20.37 -36.94 8.08
CA ILE A 21 20.41 -37.69 6.82
C ILE A 21 21.38 -38.87 7.03
N THR A 22 20.84 -40.02 7.41
CA THR A 22 21.55 -41.30 7.24
C THR A 22 21.48 -41.68 5.76
N GLY A 23 22.58 -41.40 5.04
CA GLY A 23 22.85 -41.82 3.66
C GLY A 23 23.02 -40.68 2.66
N ASP A 24 24.27 -40.35 2.33
CA ASP A 24 24.85 -39.96 1.02
C ASP A 24 24.31 -38.85 0.10
N ILE A 25 23.46 -37.92 0.55
CA ILE A 25 23.19 -36.70 -0.23
C ILE A 25 23.24 -35.48 0.68
N SER A 26 24.29 -34.67 0.51
CA SER A 26 24.32 -33.30 1.04
C SER A 26 23.33 -32.47 0.22
N PRO A 27 22.31 -31.85 0.85
CA PRO A 27 21.37 -30.95 0.17
C PRO A 27 22.08 -29.86 -0.63
N ASP A 28 23.22 -29.36 -0.12
CA ASP A 28 24.04 -28.35 -0.77
C ASP A 28 24.63 -28.87 -2.09
N LYS A 29 25.28 -30.04 -2.09
CA LYS A 29 25.86 -30.63 -3.31
C LYS A 29 24.81 -30.91 -4.38
N PHE A 30 23.64 -31.39 -3.97
CA PHE A 30 22.52 -31.64 -4.89
C PHE A 30 22.04 -30.33 -5.53
N ARG A 31 21.84 -29.29 -4.71
CA ARG A 31 21.41 -27.95 -5.15
C ARG A 31 22.45 -27.30 -6.06
N GLU A 32 23.74 -27.35 -5.72
CA GLU A 32 24.84 -26.82 -6.54
C GLU A 32 24.90 -27.50 -7.92
N GLY A 33 24.77 -28.83 -7.96
CA GLY A 33 24.71 -29.57 -9.22
C GLY A 33 23.51 -29.18 -10.07
N LEU A 34 22.34 -28.98 -9.44
CA LEU A 34 21.14 -28.55 -10.14
C LEU A 34 21.25 -27.11 -10.68
N ASN A 35 21.75 -26.17 -9.88
CA ASN A 35 21.97 -24.78 -10.31
C ASN A 35 23.03 -24.68 -11.42
N SER A 36 24.02 -25.58 -11.42
CA SER A 36 24.98 -25.69 -12.53
C SER A 36 24.30 -26.10 -13.84
N LEU A 37 23.37 -27.07 -13.80
CA LEU A 37 22.57 -27.44 -14.97
C LEU A 37 21.64 -26.30 -15.40
N ARG A 38 20.95 -25.63 -14.46
CA ARG A 38 20.10 -24.47 -14.75
C ARG A 38 20.89 -23.37 -15.48
N ARG A 39 22.11 -23.07 -15.01
CA ARG A 39 23.02 -22.11 -15.66
C ARG A 39 23.43 -22.57 -17.07
N LYS A 40 23.78 -23.84 -17.23
CA LYS A 40 24.10 -24.42 -18.55
C LYS A 40 22.94 -24.20 -19.53
N TYR A 41 21.73 -24.56 -19.15
CA TYR A 41 20.55 -24.42 -20.01
C TYR A 41 20.14 -22.96 -20.24
N ALA A 42 20.30 -22.09 -19.25
CA ALA A 42 20.06 -20.65 -19.41
C ALA A 42 20.91 -20.05 -20.52
N LYS A 43 22.20 -20.43 -20.59
CA LYS A 43 23.11 -20.01 -21.66
C LYS A 43 22.79 -20.68 -22.99
N GLN A 44 22.53 -22.00 -22.97
CA GLN A 44 22.27 -22.76 -24.19
C GLN A 44 21.01 -22.29 -24.92
N TYR A 45 19.98 -21.89 -24.18
CA TYR A 45 18.67 -21.51 -24.71
C TYR A 45 18.34 -20.03 -24.54
N ASN A 46 19.32 -19.20 -24.19
CA ASN A 46 19.15 -17.74 -24.05
C ASN A 46 17.95 -17.38 -23.14
N VAL A 47 17.93 -17.96 -21.94
CA VAL A 47 16.82 -17.80 -20.98
C VAL A 47 17.02 -16.56 -20.13
N PRO A 48 16.21 -15.51 -20.28
CA PRO A 48 16.47 -14.23 -19.62
C PRO A 48 16.16 -14.22 -18.13
N ASN A 49 15.33 -15.14 -17.64
CA ASN A 49 14.78 -15.14 -16.29
C ASN A 49 15.00 -16.46 -15.53
N MET A 50 16.06 -17.22 -15.86
CA MET A 50 16.39 -18.46 -15.13
C MET A 50 16.92 -18.10 -13.74
N HIS A 51 16.16 -18.40 -12.68
CA HIS A 51 16.59 -18.10 -11.31
C HIS A 51 17.41 -19.23 -10.69
N GLU A 52 18.33 -18.87 -9.81
CA GLU A 52 18.98 -19.82 -8.92
C GLU A 52 17.98 -20.41 -7.92
N LEU A 53 18.05 -21.72 -7.67
CA LEU A 53 17.26 -22.37 -6.63
C LEU A 53 17.97 -22.24 -5.28
N ILE A 54 17.25 -21.67 -4.33
CA ILE A 54 17.65 -21.45 -2.94
C ILE A 54 16.98 -22.51 -2.06
N TRP A 55 17.69 -23.02 -1.05
CA TRP A 55 17.09 -23.98 -0.13
C TRP A 55 16.05 -23.29 0.76
N SER A 56 14.83 -23.83 0.83
CA SER A 56 13.74 -23.28 1.65
C SER A 56 13.32 -24.25 2.74
N LYS A 57 13.54 -23.86 3.99
CA LYS A 57 13.00 -24.58 5.15
C LYS A 57 11.47 -24.54 5.18
N ASP A 58 10.87 -23.46 4.68
CA ASP A 58 9.40 -23.35 4.58
C ASP A 58 8.83 -24.45 3.68
N LEU A 59 9.45 -24.69 2.52
CA LEU A 59 9.05 -25.78 1.61
C LEU A 59 9.25 -27.16 2.25
N VAL A 60 10.30 -27.35 3.06
CA VAL A 60 10.49 -28.59 3.83
C VAL A 60 9.38 -28.77 4.86
N ASN A 61 9.06 -27.72 5.63
CA ASN A 61 8.00 -27.74 6.63
C ASN A 61 6.62 -28.00 6.02
N ILE A 62 6.35 -27.48 4.82
CA ILE A 62 5.14 -27.78 4.04
C ILE A 62 5.15 -29.25 3.63
N LEU A 63 6.29 -29.77 3.17
CA LEU A 63 6.40 -31.12 2.63
C LEU A 63 6.34 -32.19 3.71
N GLU A 64 6.93 -31.97 4.89
CA GLU A 64 7.03 -32.94 5.99
C GLU A 64 5.69 -33.61 6.39
N PRO A 65 4.59 -32.88 6.62
CA PRO A 65 3.30 -33.50 6.97
C PRO A 65 2.60 -34.20 5.79
N LEU A 66 3.01 -33.94 4.54
CA LEU A 66 2.34 -34.52 3.37
C LEU A 66 2.65 -36.02 3.23
N VAL A 67 1.59 -36.82 3.07
CA VAL A 67 1.72 -38.26 2.82
C VAL A 67 1.91 -38.51 1.33
N TRP A 68 2.99 -39.18 0.96
CA TRP A 68 3.24 -39.53 -0.45
C TRP A 68 2.15 -40.46 -1.01
N GLY A 69 1.68 -40.17 -2.23
CA GLY A 69 0.59 -40.91 -2.88
C GLY A 69 -0.82 -40.47 -2.50
N ALA A 70 -0.97 -39.51 -1.57
CA ALA A 70 -2.24 -38.83 -1.33
C ALA A 70 -2.47 -37.69 -2.34
N ASN A 71 -3.72 -37.28 -2.53
CA ASN A 71 -4.02 -36.05 -3.29
C ASN A 71 -3.50 -34.84 -2.51
N TRP A 72 -2.53 -34.14 -3.08
CA TRP A 72 -1.99 -32.91 -2.49
C TRP A 72 -2.75 -31.69 -3.00
N PRO A 73 -2.88 -30.62 -2.18
CA PRO A 73 -3.32 -29.31 -2.64
C PRO A 73 -2.21 -28.72 -3.50
N LEU A 74 -2.06 -29.26 -4.70
CA LEU A 74 -1.07 -28.83 -5.64
C LEU A 74 -1.46 -27.44 -6.17
N HIS A 75 -0.46 -26.66 -6.57
CA HIS A 75 -0.56 -25.61 -7.60
C HIS A 75 -0.93 -24.18 -7.20
N ILE A 76 -0.90 -23.79 -5.93
CA ILE A 76 -1.03 -22.34 -5.62
C ILE A 76 0.33 -21.65 -5.77
N THR A 77 1.36 -22.13 -5.07
CA THR A 77 2.68 -21.46 -4.98
C THR A 77 3.87 -22.40 -5.07
N TRP A 78 3.64 -23.68 -5.33
CA TRP A 78 4.68 -24.69 -5.46
C TRP A 78 4.23 -25.87 -6.32
N ARG A 79 5.22 -26.56 -6.88
CA ARG A 79 5.11 -27.82 -7.62
C ARG A 79 6.04 -28.85 -6.98
N TYR A 80 6.03 -30.08 -7.46
CA TYR A 80 6.87 -31.14 -6.87
C TYR A 80 7.55 -32.01 -7.91
N ALA A 81 8.73 -32.50 -7.56
CA ALA A 81 9.44 -33.54 -8.28
C ALA A 81 9.72 -34.71 -7.33
N ALA A 82 9.48 -35.93 -7.78
CA ALA A 82 9.90 -37.14 -7.07
C ALA A 82 11.10 -37.77 -7.76
N LEU A 83 12.10 -38.13 -6.97
CA LEU A 83 13.37 -38.67 -7.40
C LEU A 83 13.62 -39.97 -6.65
N ASN A 84 13.96 -41.05 -7.35
CA ASN A 84 14.46 -42.22 -6.64
C ASN A 84 15.83 -41.90 -6.04
N TYR A 85 16.14 -42.54 -4.92
CA TYR A 85 17.39 -42.32 -4.20
C TYR A 85 18.64 -42.58 -5.07
N THR A 86 18.54 -43.47 -6.06
CA THR A 86 19.61 -43.77 -7.04
C THR A 86 19.65 -42.80 -8.23
N GLU A 87 18.69 -41.89 -8.35
CA GLU A 87 18.47 -41.00 -9.49
C GLU A 87 18.82 -39.53 -9.21
N THR A 88 19.36 -39.25 -8.02
CA THR A 88 19.77 -37.91 -7.58
C THR A 88 21.07 -37.43 -8.21
N ALA A 89 21.76 -38.27 -8.99
CA ALA A 89 22.93 -37.88 -9.77
C ALA A 89 22.53 -36.89 -10.88
N SER A 90 23.19 -35.74 -10.95
CA SER A 90 22.93 -34.69 -11.95
C SER A 90 22.95 -35.20 -13.39
N SER A 91 23.76 -36.22 -13.71
CA SER A 91 23.83 -36.81 -15.05
C SER A 91 22.54 -37.50 -15.51
N LYS A 92 21.82 -38.18 -14.60
CA LYS A 92 20.53 -38.80 -14.91
C LYS A 92 19.45 -37.75 -15.15
N ILE A 93 19.41 -36.73 -14.29
CA ILE A 93 18.52 -35.59 -14.44
C ILE A 93 18.76 -34.91 -15.79
N GLU A 94 20.02 -34.63 -16.11
CA GLU A 94 20.42 -34.01 -17.38
C GLU A 94 20.02 -34.83 -18.60
N THR A 95 20.14 -36.17 -18.54
CA THR A 95 19.75 -37.05 -19.66
C THR A 95 18.26 -36.92 -19.96
N GLU A 96 17.40 -37.00 -18.94
CA GLU A 96 15.96 -36.86 -19.10
C GLU A 96 15.54 -35.46 -19.56
N VAL A 97 16.22 -34.42 -19.07
CA VAL A 97 16.02 -33.04 -19.53
C VAL A 97 16.33 -32.91 -21.01
N ASN A 98 17.48 -33.42 -21.45
CA ASN A 98 17.88 -33.37 -22.86
C ASN A 98 16.89 -34.13 -23.75
N ASP A 99 16.38 -35.28 -23.30
CA ASP A 99 15.41 -36.05 -24.06
C ASP A 99 14.05 -35.33 -24.16
N PHE A 100 13.64 -34.63 -23.09
CA PHE A 100 12.43 -33.82 -23.11
C PHE A 100 12.57 -32.59 -24.02
N LEU A 101 13.68 -31.86 -23.93
CA LEU A 101 13.91 -30.63 -24.70
C LEU A 101 14.14 -30.88 -26.20
N LYS A 102 14.42 -32.11 -26.62
CA LYS A 102 14.50 -32.51 -28.04
C LYS A 102 13.13 -32.73 -28.69
N LYS A 103 12.05 -32.79 -27.91
CA LYS A 103 10.71 -33.01 -28.46
C LYS A 103 10.23 -31.80 -29.27
N PRO A 104 9.37 -32.00 -30.28
CA PRO A 104 8.73 -30.91 -31.00
C PRO A 104 7.98 -29.97 -30.04
N PRO A 105 7.92 -28.64 -30.32
CA PRO A 105 7.20 -27.68 -29.48
C PRO A 105 5.74 -28.03 -29.21
N GLU A 106 5.07 -28.65 -30.18
CA GLU A 106 3.69 -29.13 -30.03
C GLU A 106 3.56 -30.25 -28.98
N GLU A 107 4.50 -31.18 -28.94
CA GLU A 107 4.52 -32.25 -27.93
C GLU A 107 4.83 -31.70 -26.54
N ILE A 108 5.75 -30.74 -26.44
CA ILE A 108 6.05 -30.04 -25.18
C ILE A 108 4.79 -29.31 -24.70
N SER A 109 4.12 -28.55 -25.57
CA SER A 109 2.90 -27.81 -25.23
C SER A 109 1.80 -28.75 -24.75
N LYS A 110 1.56 -29.85 -25.47
CA LYS A 110 0.59 -30.88 -25.07
C LYS A 110 0.95 -31.54 -23.73
N ALA A 111 2.24 -31.77 -23.47
CA ALA A 111 2.70 -32.28 -22.18
C ALA A 111 2.41 -31.27 -21.07
N MET A 112 2.65 -29.98 -21.28
CA MET A 112 2.34 -28.89 -20.33
C MET A 112 0.83 -28.79 -20.03
N GLU A 113 -0.02 -28.92 -21.05
CA GLU A 113 -1.48 -28.93 -20.87
C GLU A 113 -1.93 -30.14 -20.05
N SER A 114 -1.44 -31.35 -20.40
CA SER A 114 -1.81 -32.59 -19.71
C SER A 114 -1.32 -32.65 -18.25
N SER A 115 -0.26 -31.91 -17.94
CA SER A 115 0.37 -31.83 -16.62
C SER A 115 -0.03 -30.57 -15.84
N ALA A 116 -0.98 -29.79 -16.33
CA ALA A 116 -1.50 -28.62 -15.61
C ALA A 116 -1.92 -28.98 -14.18
N ILE A 117 -2.45 -30.20 -13.99
CA ILE A 117 -2.91 -30.74 -12.71
C ILE A 117 -1.95 -31.73 -12.04
N SER A 118 -0.78 -32.04 -12.63
CA SER A 118 0.16 -33.06 -12.11
C SER A 118 1.63 -32.64 -12.24
N SER A 119 2.57 -33.44 -11.71
CA SER A 119 4.01 -33.12 -11.81
C SER A 119 4.56 -33.34 -13.22
N MET A 120 5.38 -32.41 -13.71
CA MET A 120 6.25 -32.57 -14.89
C MET A 120 7.54 -33.35 -14.59
N LYS A 121 7.51 -34.15 -13.51
CA LYS A 121 8.62 -34.97 -13.04
C LYS A 121 9.87 -34.12 -12.82
N ARG A 122 11.01 -34.51 -13.40
CA ARG A 122 12.28 -33.79 -13.25
C ARG A 122 12.29 -32.41 -13.91
N MET A 123 11.34 -32.12 -14.80
CA MET A 123 11.29 -30.83 -15.48
C MET A 123 10.87 -29.68 -14.59
N GLU A 124 10.21 -30.00 -13.48
CA GLU A 124 9.89 -29.03 -12.42
C GLU A 124 11.17 -28.34 -11.89
N LEU A 125 12.32 -29.03 -11.93
CA LEU A 125 13.61 -28.51 -11.49
C LEU A 125 14.22 -27.46 -12.46
N PHE A 126 13.67 -27.31 -13.66
CA PHE A 126 14.18 -26.44 -14.73
C PHE A 126 13.21 -25.33 -15.14
N ASN A 127 12.10 -25.19 -14.43
CA ASN A 127 11.20 -24.05 -14.62
C ASN A 127 11.95 -22.76 -14.20
N PRO A 128 12.08 -21.77 -15.11
CA PRO A 128 12.93 -20.60 -14.89
C PRO A 128 12.42 -19.67 -13.79
N LEU A 129 11.10 -19.65 -13.55
CA LEU A 129 10.46 -18.78 -12.56
C LEU A 129 10.52 -19.34 -11.13
N GLN A 130 10.94 -20.59 -10.97
CA GLN A 130 11.14 -21.18 -9.65
C GLN A 130 12.45 -20.68 -9.02
N ARG A 131 12.37 -20.30 -7.74
CA ARG A 131 13.45 -19.69 -6.94
C ARG A 131 13.80 -20.49 -5.69
N PHE A 132 12.93 -21.38 -5.21
CA PHE A 132 13.10 -22.11 -3.97
C PHE A 132 12.91 -23.61 -4.17
N ILE A 133 13.67 -24.39 -3.40
CA ILE A 133 13.57 -25.84 -3.35
C ILE A 133 13.66 -26.35 -1.91
N GLY A 134 12.84 -27.34 -1.57
CA GLY A 134 12.92 -28.04 -0.28
C GLY A 134 12.60 -29.50 -0.47
N CYS A 135 13.51 -30.39 -0.05
CA CYS A 135 13.37 -31.83 -0.29
C CYS A 135 13.37 -32.63 1.02
N THR A 136 12.56 -33.68 1.10
CA THR A 136 12.56 -34.64 2.22
C THR A 136 12.32 -36.06 1.70
N PRO A 137 12.93 -37.09 2.33
CA PRO A 137 12.62 -38.46 1.99
C PRO A 137 11.19 -38.83 2.40
N LYS A 138 10.46 -39.53 1.52
CA LYS A 138 9.12 -40.06 1.77
C LYS A 138 9.08 -41.58 1.56
N PRO A 139 8.29 -42.32 2.37
CA PRO A 139 8.09 -43.75 2.15
C PRO A 139 7.29 -43.99 0.86
N GLU A 140 7.71 -44.96 0.07
CA GLU A 140 7.00 -45.37 -1.14
C GLU A 140 5.92 -46.42 -0.81
N GLY A 141 4.72 -45.97 -0.46
CA GLY A 141 3.61 -46.85 -0.09
C GLY A 141 3.88 -47.65 1.19
N ARG A 142 3.77 -48.98 1.13
CA ARG A 142 4.11 -49.90 2.24
C ARG A 142 5.55 -50.42 2.19
N SER A 143 6.35 -49.94 1.24
CA SER A 143 7.74 -50.39 1.03
C SER A 143 8.69 -49.76 2.04
N THR A 144 9.82 -50.43 2.32
CA THR A 144 10.97 -49.83 3.01
C THR A 144 11.76 -48.87 2.13
N ARG A 145 11.46 -48.82 0.83
CA ARG A 145 12.09 -47.88 -0.11
C ARG A 145 11.66 -46.45 0.18
N LYS A 146 12.66 -45.57 0.24
CA LYS A 146 12.48 -44.13 0.36
C LYS A 146 12.70 -43.49 -1.02
N ILE A 147 11.77 -42.64 -1.42
CA ILE A 147 11.95 -41.71 -2.52
C ILE A 147 12.27 -40.34 -1.95
N ILE A 148 12.98 -39.51 -2.70
CA ILE A 148 13.18 -38.10 -2.35
C ILE A 148 12.11 -37.30 -3.06
N VAL A 149 11.30 -36.59 -2.30
CA VAL A 149 10.36 -35.63 -2.87
C VAL A 149 10.90 -34.24 -2.62
N CYS A 150 10.87 -33.41 -3.66
CA CYS A 150 11.22 -32.00 -3.61
C CYS A 150 9.98 -31.18 -3.93
N LEU A 151 9.70 -30.18 -3.11
CA LEU A 151 8.84 -29.06 -3.51
C LEU A 151 9.71 -27.98 -4.15
N ILE A 152 9.19 -27.37 -5.21
CA ILE A 152 9.83 -26.31 -5.98
C ILE A 152 8.84 -25.15 -6.11
N GLY A 153 9.24 -23.96 -5.68
CA GLY A 153 8.41 -22.75 -5.65
C GLY A 153 9.16 -21.54 -6.23
N THR A 154 8.52 -20.41 -6.55
CA THR A 154 7.23 -19.91 -6.05
C THR A 154 6.02 -20.06 -6.97
N GLU A 155 6.15 -20.71 -8.12
CA GLU A 155 5.07 -20.77 -9.11
C GLU A 155 4.29 -22.07 -9.04
N GLY A 156 2.96 -21.97 -8.94
CA GLY A 156 2.06 -23.12 -9.01
C GLY A 156 1.88 -23.66 -10.43
N LYS A 157 2.09 -22.84 -11.47
CA LYS A 157 1.98 -23.23 -12.88
C LYS A 157 3.34 -23.66 -13.46
N PHE A 158 3.34 -24.75 -14.21
CA PHE A 158 4.53 -25.15 -14.95
C PHE A 158 4.77 -24.23 -16.16
N THR A 159 5.99 -23.71 -16.27
CA THR A 159 6.49 -23.02 -17.45
C THR A 159 7.88 -23.54 -17.79
N ILE A 160 8.23 -23.46 -19.07
CA ILE A 160 9.56 -23.78 -19.57
C ILE A 160 9.95 -22.73 -20.60
N PHE A 161 11.25 -22.51 -20.76
CA PHE A 161 11.81 -21.60 -21.74
C PHE A 161 11.69 -22.15 -23.17
N ASP A 162 11.88 -21.28 -24.17
CA ASP A 162 11.93 -21.69 -25.57
C ASP A 162 13.09 -22.67 -25.82
N SER A 163 12.74 -23.92 -26.09
CA SER A 163 13.67 -25.02 -26.33
C SER A 163 14.12 -25.13 -27.79
N THR A 164 13.61 -24.28 -28.69
CA THR A 164 14.03 -24.27 -30.11
C THR A 164 15.41 -23.64 -30.31
N GLY A 165 15.90 -22.88 -29.31
CA GLY A 165 17.15 -22.14 -29.39
C GLY A 165 17.08 -20.89 -30.26
N GLN A 166 15.88 -20.42 -30.60
CA GLN A 166 15.68 -19.20 -31.41
C GLN A 166 15.61 -17.92 -30.57
N SER A 167 15.50 -18.03 -29.24
CA SER A 167 15.55 -16.89 -28.33
C SER A 167 16.81 -16.04 -28.58
N THR A 168 16.60 -14.74 -28.77
CA THR A 168 17.66 -13.72 -28.89
C THR A 168 17.86 -12.95 -27.58
N SER A 169 17.13 -13.32 -26.53
CA SER A 169 17.25 -12.68 -25.22
C SER A 169 18.62 -12.91 -24.60
N ILE A 170 19.02 -12.04 -23.68
CA ILE A 170 20.29 -12.17 -22.99
C ILE A 170 20.08 -13.01 -21.72
N PRO A 171 20.83 -14.10 -21.50
CA PRO A 171 20.71 -14.89 -20.27
C PRO A 171 20.78 -14.02 -19.01
N GLY A 172 19.79 -14.15 -18.12
CA GLY A 172 19.70 -13.39 -16.87
C GLY A 172 19.29 -11.92 -16.99
N SER A 173 18.92 -11.41 -18.19
CA SER A 173 18.53 -10.00 -18.37
C SER A 173 17.21 -9.60 -17.72
N GLU A 174 16.35 -10.56 -17.38
CA GLU A 174 15.04 -10.36 -16.74
C GLU A 174 15.06 -10.92 -15.30
N SER A 175 16.14 -10.62 -14.57
CA SER A 175 16.23 -10.92 -13.14
C SER A 175 15.20 -10.13 -12.35
N HIS A 176 14.59 -10.75 -11.34
CA HIS A 176 13.81 -10.03 -10.33
C HIS A 176 14.66 -8.94 -9.66
N LYS A 177 14.06 -7.82 -9.20
CA LYS A 177 14.80 -6.65 -8.65
C LYS A 177 15.78 -6.95 -7.51
N ARG A 178 15.54 -8.02 -6.75
CA ARG A 178 16.40 -8.50 -5.65
C ARG A 178 17.48 -9.51 -6.08
N TYR A 179 17.56 -9.76 -7.38
CA TYR A 179 18.45 -10.71 -8.00
C TYR A 179 19.32 -10.00 -9.02
N THR A 180 20.55 -10.48 -9.17
CA THR A 180 21.49 -9.98 -10.16
C THR A 180 21.92 -11.11 -11.08
N ASN A 181 22.16 -10.76 -12.33
CA ASN A 181 22.70 -11.69 -13.31
C ASN A 181 24.13 -12.08 -12.92
N LYS A 182 24.33 -13.35 -12.58
CA LYS A 182 25.66 -13.96 -12.42
C LYS A 182 25.82 -15.09 -13.42
N ASP A 183 26.54 -14.78 -14.50
CA ASP A 183 26.89 -15.75 -15.53
C ASP A 183 25.67 -16.42 -16.18
N GLY A 184 24.64 -15.63 -16.50
CA GLY A 184 23.41 -16.06 -17.15
C GLY A 184 22.33 -16.63 -16.23
N LEU A 185 22.58 -16.64 -14.91
CA LEU A 185 21.63 -17.08 -13.89
C LEU A 185 21.25 -15.91 -12.99
N CYS A 186 19.97 -15.76 -12.66
CA CYS A 186 19.48 -14.74 -11.74
C CYS A 186 19.75 -15.22 -10.30
N VAL A 187 20.74 -14.64 -9.63
CA VAL A 187 21.21 -15.02 -8.29
C VAL A 187 20.77 -13.97 -7.27
N PRO A 188 20.24 -14.35 -6.09
CA PRO A 188 19.81 -13.38 -5.09
C PRO A 188 20.98 -12.46 -4.67
N ASN A 189 20.67 -11.19 -4.42
CA ASN A 189 21.65 -10.24 -3.90
C ASN A 189 22.07 -10.61 -2.47
N ASN A 190 21.11 -11.10 -1.67
CA ASN A 190 21.35 -11.68 -0.35
C ASN A 190 20.42 -12.88 -0.13
N GLU A 191 20.96 -14.10 -0.19
CA GLU A 191 20.19 -15.34 -0.02
C GLU A 191 19.48 -15.43 1.35
N THR A 192 20.10 -14.89 2.41
CA THR A 192 19.55 -14.98 3.77
C THR A 192 18.34 -14.08 4.02
N GLU A 193 18.14 -13.09 3.16
CA GLU A 193 16.98 -12.20 3.20
C GLU A 193 15.87 -12.65 2.24
N GLU A 194 16.02 -13.76 1.50
CA GLU A 194 14.97 -14.25 0.61
C GLU A 194 13.97 -15.13 1.39
N SER A 195 12.68 -14.90 1.19
CA SER A 195 11.62 -15.74 1.74
C SER A 195 10.82 -16.41 0.64
N TYR A 196 10.49 -17.70 0.84
CA TYR A 196 9.62 -18.45 -0.06
C TYR A 196 8.26 -17.78 -0.26
N TYR A 197 7.70 -17.23 0.81
CA TYR A 197 6.43 -16.51 0.78
C TYR A 197 6.55 -15.10 0.18
N GLY A 198 7.78 -14.58 0.08
CA GLY A 198 8.12 -13.26 -0.43
C GLY A 198 8.15 -12.17 0.64
N HIS A 199 8.21 -10.91 0.19
CA HIS A 199 8.33 -9.73 1.04
C HIS A 199 7.09 -8.83 0.96
N PRO A 200 6.73 -8.11 2.04
CA PRO A 200 5.64 -7.15 2.01
C PRO A 200 5.73 -6.13 0.86
N GLU A 201 6.94 -5.69 0.53
CA GLU A 201 7.25 -4.73 -0.53
C GLU A 201 7.07 -5.32 -1.94
N ASP A 202 7.05 -6.65 -2.08
CA ASP A 202 6.75 -7.31 -3.35
C ASP A 202 5.23 -7.39 -3.58
N ILE A 203 4.42 -7.35 -2.51
CA ILE A 203 2.96 -7.40 -2.61
C ILE A 203 2.44 -6.17 -3.34
N ILE A 204 2.91 -4.98 -2.98
CA ILE A 204 2.48 -3.73 -3.61
C ILE A 204 2.80 -3.70 -5.10
N GLU A 205 3.95 -4.22 -5.51
CA GLU A 205 4.33 -4.33 -6.92
C GLU A 205 3.41 -5.32 -7.66
N SER A 206 3.26 -6.54 -7.14
CA SER A 206 2.36 -7.56 -7.70
C SER A 206 0.93 -7.04 -7.85
N VAL A 207 0.40 -6.39 -6.81
CA VAL A 207 -0.95 -5.85 -6.79
C VAL A 207 -1.10 -4.69 -7.79
N ASN A 208 -0.14 -3.77 -7.87
CA ASN A 208 -0.21 -2.66 -8.81
C ASN A 208 -0.18 -3.14 -10.27
N GLN A 209 0.62 -4.16 -10.58
CA GLN A 209 0.59 -4.79 -11.91
C GLN A 209 -0.76 -5.45 -12.20
N ILE A 210 -1.37 -6.12 -11.21
CA ILE A 210 -2.71 -6.70 -11.35
C ILE A 210 -3.75 -5.59 -11.59
N ARG A 211 -3.68 -4.48 -10.83
CA ARG A 211 -4.58 -3.34 -10.98
C ARG A 211 -4.48 -2.72 -12.37
N GLU A 212 -3.28 -2.58 -12.93
CA GLU A 212 -3.07 -2.13 -14.30
C GLU A 212 -3.69 -3.07 -15.33
N GLU A 213 -3.42 -4.38 -15.22
CA GLU A 213 -3.99 -5.40 -16.11
C GLU A 213 -5.52 -5.36 -16.11
N TYR A 214 -6.12 -5.28 -14.92
CA TYR A 214 -7.58 -5.31 -14.76
C TYR A 214 -8.23 -3.98 -15.16
N SER A 215 -7.56 -2.85 -14.94
CA SER A 215 -8.02 -1.54 -15.44
C SER A 215 -8.18 -1.56 -16.96
N LYS A 216 -7.18 -2.06 -17.68
CA LYS A 216 -7.21 -2.21 -19.14
C LYS A 216 -8.24 -3.25 -19.59
N LYS A 217 -8.30 -4.40 -18.91
CA LYS A 217 -9.21 -5.50 -19.26
C LYS A 217 -10.69 -5.12 -19.16
N PHE A 218 -11.03 -4.26 -18.20
CA PHE A 218 -12.42 -3.90 -17.89
C PHE A 218 -12.77 -2.43 -18.15
N ASN A 219 -11.87 -1.67 -18.79
CA ASN A 219 -12.08 -0.25 -19.10
C ASN A 219 -12.48 0.56 -17.86
N VAL A 220 -11.65 0.49 -16.81
CA VAL A 220 -11.95 1.15 -15.52
C VAL A 220 -11.27 2.53 -15.47
N PRO A 221 -12.02 3.63 -15.40
CA PRO A 221 -11.46 4.96 -15.63
C PRO A 221 -10.67 5.53 -14.44
N ASN A 222 -10.79 4.96 -13.24
CA ASN A 222 -10.32 5.57 -11.99
C ASN A 222 -9.59 4.60 -11.04
N VAL A 223 -8.92 3.56 -11.57
CA VAL A 223 -8.08 2.68 -10.74
C VAL A 223 -6.84 3.43 -10.30
N HIS A 224 -6.61 3.59 -9.00
CA HIS A 224 -5.40 4.23 -8.48
C HIS A 224 -4.26 3.22 -8.31
N GLN A 225 -3.02 3.65 -8.52
CA GLN A 225 -1.87 2.88 -8.05
C GLN A 225 -1.85 2.94 -6.51
N LEU A 226 -1.62 1.80 -5.86
CA LEU A 226 -1.44 1.75 -4.41
C LEU A 226 -0.07 2.30 -4.05
N ILE A 227 -0.03 3.13 -3.01
CA ILE A 227 1.14 3.77 -2.41
C ILE A 227 1.35 3.18 -1.02
N TRP A 228 2.61 2.93 -0.66
CA TRP A 228 2.92 2.41 0.67
C TRP A 228 2.58 3.43 1.77
N SER A 229 1.95 3.00 2.85
CA SER A 229 1.50 3.87 3.95
C SER A 229 2.15 3.52 5.28
N GLU A 230 3.01 4.42 5.76
CA GLU A 230 3.60 4.33 7.10
C GLU A 230 2.54 4.46 8.21
N ASP A 231 1.45 5.20 7.96
CA ASP A 231 0.33 5.29 8.90
C ASP A 231 -0.36 3.92 9.07
N PHE A 232 -0.52 3.16 7.98
CA PHE A 232 -1.05 1.79 8.08
C PHE A 232 -0.09 0.81 8.71
N LEU A 233 1.22 0.96 8.54
CA LEU A 233 2.19 0.15 9.26
C LEU A 233 2.11 0.33 10.77
N LYS A 234 1.85 1.56 11.24
CA LYS A 234 1.61 1.82 12.67
C LYS A 234 0.36 1.09 13.15
N ILE A 235 -0.75 1.25 12.41
CA ILE A 235 -2.02 0.55 12.72
C ILE A 235 -1.82 -0.99 12.75
N LEU A 236 -1.04 -1.55 11.81
CA LEU A 236 -0.69 -2.97 11.78
C LEU A 236 0.13 -3.44 12.97
N LYS A 237 1.04 -2.62 13.49
CA LYS A 237 1.84 -2.95 14.68
C LYS A 237 0.99 -2.95 15.95
N ASP A 238 -0.01 -2.07 16.02
CA ASP A 238 -0.86 -1.92 17.19
C ASP A 238 -2.01 -2.96 17.23
N MET A 239 -2.36 -3.56 16.08
CA MET A 239 -3.44 -4.54 15.95
C MET A 239 -3.30 -5.81 16.81
N ASP A 240 -2.07 -6.19 17.17
CA ASP A 240 -1.80 -7.44 17.90
C ASP A 240 -2.03 -7.31 19.42
N ARG A 241 -2.27 -6.09 19.94
CA ARG A 241 -2.31 -5.83 21.39
C ARG A 241 -3.69 -5.82 22.03
N ASP A 242 -4.73 -5.24 21.42
CA ASP A 242 -5.94 -4.98 22.22
C ASP A 242 -7.34 -5.13 21.58
N ASN A 243 -7.58 -5.11 20.25
CA ASN A 243 -8.95 -5.27 19.66
C ASN A 243 -8.99 -5.26 18.10
N GLY A 244 -8.01 -5.89 17.45
CA GLY A 244 -7.43 -5.57 16.13
C GLY A 244 -8.26 -5.42 14.83
N PHE A 245 -9.57 -5.16 14.81
CA PHE A 245 -10.28 -4.88 13.54
C PHE A 245 -11.41 -3.84 13.64
N LYS A 246 -11.55 -3.10 14.75
CA LYS A 246 -12.68 -2.15 14.91
C LYS A 246 -12.71 -1.03 13.85
N GLY A 247 -11.55 -0.59 13.35
CA GLY A 247 -11.47 0.38 12.25
C GLY A 247 -11.67 -0.22 10.85
N ALA A 248 -11.67 -1.55 10.74
CA ALA A 248 -11.85 -2.24 9.49
C ALA A 248 -13.26 -2.01 8.94
N CYS A 249 -13.35 -1.88 7.62
CA CYS A 249 -14.55 -1.55 6.87
C CYS A 249 -15.21 -0.20 7.23
N VAL A 250 -14.57 0.61 8.09
CA VAL A 250 -14.99 1.98 8.42
C VAL A 250 -14.09 2.99 7.71
N THR A 251 -12.79 2.94 7.97
CA THR A 251 -11.81 3.89 7.42
C THR A 251 -10.80 3.23 6.49
N TRP A 252 -10.68 1.90 6.56
CA TRP A 252 -9.77 1.09 5.76
C TRP A 252 -10.32 -0.34 5.63
N ARG A 253 -9.77 -1.12 4.72
CA ARG A 253 -10.11 -2.52 4.49
C ARG A 253 -8.87 -3.38 4.65
N TYR A 254 -9.05 -4.69 4.72
CA TYR A 254 -7.93 -5.60 4.88
C TYR A 254 -8.11 -6.87 4.06
N VAL A 255 -6.99 -7.54 3.81
CA VAL A 255 -6.92 -8.83 3.13
C VAL A 255 -5.82 -9.67 3.74
N HIS A 256 -6.06 -10.97 3.82
CA HIS A 256 -5.04 -11.95 4.15
C HIS A 256 -4.57 -12.65 2.87
N ILE A 257 -3.25 -12.68 2.65
CA ILE A 257 -2.66 -13.43 1.54
C ILE A 257 -1.53 -14.31 2.02
N ASP A 258 -1.33 -15.43 1.33
CA ASP A 258 -0.30 -16.39 1.70
C ASP A 258 1.07 -16.02 1.14
N THR A 259 1.12 -15.23 0.06
CA THR A 259 2.35 -14.93 -0.66
C THR A 259 2.28 -13.59 -1.38
N SER A 260 3.44 -12.98 -1.66
CA SER A 260 3.56 -11.84 -2.57
C SER A 260 3.51 -12.22 -4.06
N ASN A 261 3.39 -13.50 -4.39
CA ASN A 261 3.38 -13.98 -5.77
C ASN A 261 2.13 -13.50 -6.54
N LYS A 262 2.37 -12.74 -7.62
CA LYS A 262 1.32 -12.23 -8.53
C LYS A 262 0.42 -13.34 -9.10
N GLY A 263 0.99 -14.48 -9.50
CA GLY A 263 0.25 -15.61 -10.06
C GLY A 263 -0.74 -16.19 -9.07
N SER A 264 -0.33 -16.36 -7.81
CA SER A 264 -1.19 -16.80 -6.70
C SER A 264 -2.36 -15.86 -6.47
N ILE A 265 -2.10 -14.55 -6.35
CA ILE A 265 -3.14 -13.54 -6.15
C ILE A 265 -4.12 -13.54 -7.33
N LYS A 266 -3.64 -13.67 -8.57
CA LYS A 266 -4.50 -13.78 -9.75
C LYS A 266 -5.34 -15.06 -9.77
N ASN A 267 -4.81 -16.16 -9.29
CA ASN A 267 -5.55 -17.42 -9.19
C ASN A 267 -6.69 -17.31 -8.16
N GLU A 268 -6.44 -16.67 -7.01
CA GLU A 268 -7.51 -16.37 -6.05
C GLU A 268 -8.59 -15.49 -6.67
N LEU A 269 -8.20 -14.45 -7.43
CA LEU A 269 -9.14 -13.59 -8.15
C LEU A 269 -9.96 -14.37 -9.20
N SER A 270 -9.37 -15.35 -9.90
CA SER A 270 -10.08 -16.09 -10.95
C SER A 270 -11.31 -16.81 -10.42
N THR A 271 -11.25 -17.31 -9.17
CA THR A 271 -12.39 -17.97 -8.50
C THR A 271 -13.64 -17.07 -8.41
N PHE A 272 -13.46 -15.75 -8.34
CA PHE A 272 -14.57 -14.79 -8.41
C PHE A 272 -15.02 -14.57 -9.85
N PHE A 273 -14.08 -14.38 -10.78
CA PHE A 273 -14.40 -14.07 -12.19
C PHE A 273 -15.03 -15.25 -12.95
N GLU A 274 -14.82 -16.49 -12.49
CA GLU A 274 -15.45 -17.71 -13.01
C GLU A 274 -16.92 -17.89 -12.59
N LYS A 275 -17.40 -17.15 -11.57
CA LYS A 275 -18.80 -17.20 -11.12
C LYS A 275 -19.75 -16.60 -12.16
N SER A 276 -21.02 -17.01 -12.12
CA SER A 276 -22.08 -16.36 -12.91
C SER A 276 -22.31 -14.91 -12.47
N ASP A 277 -22.90 -14.09 -13.35
CA ASP A 277 -23.19 -12.67 -13.05
C ASP A 277 -24.13 -12.47 -11.85
N VAL A 278 -24.98 -13.46 -11.55
CA VAL A 278 -25.87 -13.43 -10.39
C VAL A 278 -25.07 -13.72 -9.11
N GLU A 279 -24.23 -14.75 -9.14
CA GLU A 279 -23.36 -15.10 -8.02
C GLU A 279 -22.35 -14.01 -7.69
N LYS A 280 -21.76 -13.36 -8.70
CA LYS A 280 -20.84 -12.22 -8.51
C LYS A 280 -21.52 -11.08 -7.76
N ARG A 281 -22.73 -10.70 -8.19
CA ARG A 281 -23.51 -9.63 -7.55
C ARG A 281 -23.89 -9.99 -6.12
N LEU A 282 -24.32 -11.23 -5.87
CA LEU A 282 -24.62 -11.71 -4.53
C LEU A 282 -23.37 -11.74 -3.63
N PHE A 283 -22.24 -12.18 -4.16
CA PHE A 283 -20.97 -12.25 -3.43
C PHE A 283 -20.51 -10.87 -2.97
N VAL A 284 -20.49 -9.88 -3.87
CA VAL A 284 -20.11 -8.50 -3.52
C VAL A 284 -21.10 -7.90 -2.52
N ARG A 285 -22.40 -8.07 -2.74
CA ARG A 285 -23.43 -7.51 -1.85
C ARG A 285 -23.33 -8.07 -0.43
N ASN A 286 -23.22 -9.38 -0.29
CA ASN A 286 -23.26 -10.07 1.00
C ASN A 286 -22.00 -9.83 1.84
N ASN A 287 -20.87 -9.50 1.20
CA ASN A 287 -19.58 -9.32 1.88
C ASN A 287 -19.07 -7.87 1.79
N SER A 288 -19.92 -6.91 1.41
CA SER A 288 -19.51 -5.50 1.26
C SER A 288 -19.05 -4.86 2.59
N ASP A 289 -19.59 -5.35 3.71
CA ASP A 289 -19.26 -4.90 5.08
C ASP A 289 -18.22 -5.81 5.78
N SER A 290 -17.68 -6.82 5.08
CA SER A 290 -16.59 -7.70 5.56
C SER A 290 -15.44 -7.71 4.54
N THR A 291 -14.35 -8.43 4.80
CA THR A 291 -13.31 -8.61 3.77
C THR A 291 -13.83 -9.43 2.58
N LEU A 292 -13.40 -9.08 1.38
CA LEU A 292 -13.63 -9.78 0.11
C LEU A 292 -12.38 -10.53 -0.40
N ASP A 293 -11.48 -10.90 0.52
CA ASP A 293 -10.21 -11.57 0.24
C ASP A 293 -9.39 -10.81 -0.83
N SER A 294 -8.75 -11.52 -1.76
CA SER A 294 -7.94 -10.92 -2.83
C SER A 294 -8.69 -9.91 -3.71
N LEU A 295 -10.04 -9.88 -3.70
CA LEU A 295 -10.82 -8.89 -4.43
C LEU A 295 -10.63 -7.47 -3.88
N GLU A 296 -10.22 -7.32 -2.62
CA GLU A 296 -9.92 -6.02 -1.99
C GLU A 296 -8.88 -5.22 -2.78
N PHE A 297 -7.91 -5.91 -3.37
CA PHE A 297 -6.88 -5.31 -4.22
C PHE A 297 -7.42 -4.67 -5.50
N LEU A 298 -8.65 -4.98 -5.91
CA LEU A 298 -9.27 -4.48 -7.13
C LEU A 298 -10.19 -3.27 -6.91
N ASN A 299 -10.41 -2.84 -5.66
CA ASN A 299 -11.21 -1.65 -5.40
C ASN A 299 -10.51 -0.39 -5.99
N PRO A 300 -11.10 0.29 -7.00
CA PRO A 300 -10.43 1.34 -7.75
C PRO A 300 -10.13 2.59 -6.90
N LEU A 301 -10.90 2.80 -5.82
CA LEU A 301 -10.80 3.96 -4.95
C LEU A 301 -9.76 3.80 -3.82
N GLN A 302 -9.23 2.58 -3.63
CA GLN A 302 -8.09 2.40 -2.73
C GLN A 302 -6.82 2.97 -3.38
N LYS A 303 -6.08 3.75 -2.60
CA LYS A 303 -4.85 4.48 -2.96
C LYS A 303 -3.65 4.08 -2.10
N PHE A 304 -3.88 3.53 -0.91
CA PHE A 304 -2.84 3.23 0.07
C PHE A 304 -2.86 1.77 0.46
N ILE A 305 -1.67 1.22 0.71
CA ILE A 305 -1.49 -0.14 1.21
C ILE A 305 -0.36 -0.17 2.24
N ALA A 306 -0.49 -1.03 3.23
CA ALA A 306 0.66 -1.54 3.96
C ALA A 306 0.42 -2.99 4.29
N CYS A 307 1.49 -3.78 4.29
CA CYS A 307 1.42 -5.20 4.60
C CYS A 307 2.41 -5.52 5.71
N SER A 308 2.02 -6.41 6.62
CA SER A 308 2.92 -7.02 7.58
C SER A 308 2.70 -8.52 7.60
N ARG A 309 3.73 -9.24 8.00
CA ARG A 309 3.63 -10.69 8.17
C ARG A 309 3.15 -11.01 9.57
N ASN A 310 2.12 -11.84 9.67
CA ASN A 310 1.65 -12.33 10.95
C ASN A 310 2.56 -13.49 11.41
N SER A 311 3.21 -13.30 12.56
CA SER A 311 4.15 -14.25 13.15
C SER A 311 3.51 -15.62 13.45
N ASN A 312 2.20 -15.66 13.73
CA ASN A 312 1.49 -16.87 14.15
C ASN A 312 0.95 -17.67 12.96
N THR A 313 0.42 -16.99 11.93
CA THR A 313 -0.25 -17.67 10.80
C THR A 313 0.64 -17.82 9.57
N HIS A 314 1.81 -17.20 9.55
CA HIS A 314 2.72 -17.10 8.40
C HIS A 314 2.12 -16.39 7.16
N ARG A 315 0.86 -15.93 7.24
CA ARG A 315 0.17 -15.14 6.21
C ARG A 315 0.55 -13.66 6.33
N PHE A 316 0.46 -12.94 5.23
CA PHE A 316 0.46 -11.49 5.25
C PHE A 316 -0.93 -10.99 5.61
N ILE A 317 -0.98 -9.90 6.37
CA ILE A 317 -2.14 -9.04 6.49
C ILE A 317 -1.80 -7.72 5.81
N CYS A 318 -2.64 -7.31 4.87
CA CYS A 318 -2.51 -6.04 4.18
C CYS A 318 -3.70 -5.15 4.51
N LEU A 319 -3.46 -3.89 4.85
CA LEU A 319 -4.47 -2.85 4.96
C LEU A 319 -4.56 -2.05 3.68
N LEU A 320 -5.76 -1.65 3.30
CA LEU A 320 -6.05 -0.83 2.13
C LEU A 320 -6.90 0.39 2.53
N GLY A 321 -6.59 1.55 1.95
CA GLY A 321 -7.27 2.82 2.21
C GLY A 321 -7.34 3.67 0.96
N THR A 322 -8.21 4.67 0.87
CA THR A 322 -8.89 5.36 1.97
C THR A 322 -10.36 4.99 2.19
N GLU A 323 -10.87 3.96 1.52
CA GLU A 323 -12.28 3.58 1.61
C GLU A 323 -12.50 2.45 2.61
N GLY A 324 -13.43 2.65 3.56
CA GLY A 324 -13.95 1.56 4.37
C GLY A 324 -14.92 0.66 3.62
N LYS A 325 -15.68 1.21 2.66
CA LYS A 325 -16.65 0.44 1.86
C LYS A 325 -16.01 -0.13 0.60
N PHE A 326 -16.41 -1.35 0.24
CA PHE A 326 -15.99 -1.94 -1.02
C PHE A 326 -16.80 -1.38 -2.18
N THR A 327 -16.11 -0.94 -3.23
CA THR A 327 -16.73 -0.55 -4.50
C THR A 327 -16.14 -1.40 -5.62
N MET A 328 -16.99 -2.14 -6.33
CA MET A 328 -16.59 -2.91 -7.50
C MET A 328 -16.81 -2.08 -8.77
N PHE A 329 -15.87 -2.15 -9.71
CA PHE A 329 -16.06 -1.59 -11.06
C PHE A 329 -16.95 -2.47 -11.94
N ASP A 330 -17.38 -1.97 -13.09
CA ASP A 330 -18.11 -2.76 -14.08
C ASP A 330 -17.21 -3.83 -14.72
N TYR A 331 -17.42 -5.09 -14.34
CA TYR A 331 -16.71 -6.25 -14.87
C TYR A 331 -17.45 -6.96 -16.02
N SER A 332 -18.50 -6.35 -16.59
CA SER A 332 -19.33 -6.97 -17.65
C SER A 332 -18.72 -6.90 -19.05
N HIS A 333 -17.55 -6.26 -19.21
CA HIS A 333 -16.92 -5.94 -20.50
C HIS A 333 -17.77 -5.03 -21.42
N LYS A 334 -18.73 -4.29 -20.85
CA LYS A 334 -19.59 -3.35 -21.60
C LYS A 334 -19.21 -1.88 -21.40
N SER A 335 -18.30 -1.60 -20.46
CA SER A 335 -17.78 -0.24 -20.25
C SER A 335 -17.06 0.26 -21.50
N ASN A 336 -17.46 1.45 -21.96
CA ASN A 336 -16.79 2.20 -23.02
C ASN A 336 -15.90 3.31 -22.46
N GLU A 337 -15.68 3.33 -21.15
CA GLU A 337 -14.79 4.28 -20.50
C GLU A 337 -13.34 4.06 -20.93
N ILE A 338 -12.51 5.08 -20.79
CA ILE A 338 -11.08 5.00 -21.11
C ILE A 338 -10.30 4.76 -19.81
N PRO A 339 -9.46 3.73 -19.71
CA PRO A 339 -8.61 3.52 -18.54
C PRO A 339 -7.83 4.79 -18.13
N GLY A 340 -7.94 5.17 -16.87
CA GLY A 340 -7.30 6.37 -16.30
C GLY A 340 -7.88 7.71 -16.78
N SER A 341 -9.06 7.75 -17.41
CA SER A 341 -9.70 9.02 -17.83
C SER A 341 -10.26 9.84 -16.68
N ASN A 342 -10.53 9.22 -15.54
CA ASN A 342 -11.16 9.85 -14.37
C ASN A 342 -10.24 9.78 -13.15
N CYS A 343 -8.99 10.21 -13.34
CA CYS A 343 -8.04 10.37 -12.24
C CYS A 343 -8.38 11.59 -11.40
N GLN A 344 -8.31 11.43 -10.08
CA GLN A 344 -8.57 12.50 -9.13
C GLN A 344 -7.48 13.59 -9.19
N LYS A 345 -7.78 14.76 -8.62
CA LYS A 345 -6.82 15.86 -8.46
C LYS A 345 -5.50 15.33 -7.87
N ARG A 346 -4.36 15.79 -8.40
CA ARG A 346 -3.00 15.38 -8.00
C ARG A 346 -2.57 13.98 -8.46
N TYR A 347 -3.43 13.29 -9.22
CA TYR A 347 -3.09 12.06 -9.93
C TYR A 347 -3.09 12.31 -11.44
N LYS A 348 -2.25 11.57 -12.15
CA LYS A 348 -2.19 11.57 -13.61
C LYS A 348 -2.42 10.15 -14.12
N ASN A 349 -2.94 10.05 -15.34
CA ASN A 349 -3.01 8.78 -16.04
C ASN A 349 -1.59 8.33 -16.39
N ASP A 350 -1.22 7.13 -15.96
CA ASP A 350 -0.07 6.38 -16.44
C ASP A 350 -0.56 5.00 -16.86
N SER A 351 -0.54 4.75 -18.17
CA SER A 351 -0.86 3.45 -18.74
C SER A 351 -2.22 2.87 -18.30
N GLY A 352 -3.22 3.72 -18.06
CA GLY A 352 -4.57 3.32 -17.66
C GLY A 352 -4.78 3.23 -16.15
N VAL A 353 -3.81 3.64 -15.33
CA VAL A 353 -3.89 3.71 -13.87
C VAL A 353 -3.61 5.13 -13.41
N CYS A 354 -4.28 5.58 -12.36
CA CYS A 354 -4.09 6.88 -11.75
C CYS A 354 -2.91 6.84 -10.77
N VAL A 355 -1.80 7.46 -11.16
CA VAL A 355 -0.55 7.53 -10.39
C VAL A 355 -0.39 8.92 -9.79
N ALA A 356 0.03 9.00 -8.53
CA ALA A 356 0.26 10.28 -7.86
C ALA A 356 1.34 11.08 -8.59
N ILE A 357 1.11 12.39 -8.78
CA ILE A 357 2.10 13.29 -9.40
C ILE A 357 3.32 13.44 -8.49
N ASN A 358 3.10 13.49 -7.16
CA ASN A 358 4.16 13.44 -6.15
C ASN A 358 3.74 12.48 -5.03
N SER A 359 4.21 11.23 -5.08
CA SER A 359 3.83 10.17 -4.14
C SER A 359 4.32 10.41 -2.71
N GLU A 360 5.46 11.08 -2.53
CA GLU A 360 6.07 11.32 -1.22
C GLU A 360 5.25 12.26 -0.36
N GLU A 361 4.44 13.10 -0.99
CA GLU A 361 3.57 14.03 -0.30
C GLU A 361 2.13 13.48 -0.14
N GLU A 362 1.84 12.24 -0.57
CA GLU A 362 0.55 11.59 -0.33
C GLU A 362 0.49 10.97 1.07
N SER A 363 -0.69 10.96 1.65
CA SER A 363 -0.93 10.46 3.01
C SER A 363 -2.27 9.73 3.08
N TYR A 364 -2.33 8.63 3.83
CA TYR A 364 -3.58 7.88 4.02
C TYR A 364 -4.70 8.75 4.60
N PHE A 365 -4.38 9.65 5.53
CA PHE A 365 -5.37 10.57 6.08
C PHE A 365 -5.68 11.74 5.13
N GLY A 366 -5.00 11.87 4.00
CA GLY A 366 -5.15 12.97 3.05
C GLY A 366 -4.53 14.29 3.53
N ARG A 367 -4.87 15.37 2.81
CA ARG A 367 -4.36 16.71 3.10
C ARG A 367 -5.44 17.64 3.61
N GLN A 368 -5.13 18.31 4.72
CA GLN A 368 -5.96 19.36 5.28
C GLN A 368 -6.21 20.50 4.27
N SER A 369 -5.20 20.92 3.50
CA SER A 369 -5.36 22.02 2.54
C SER A 369 -6.35 21.69 1.41
N ASP A 370 -6.33 20.45 0.91
CA ASP A 370 -7.28 20.00 -0.11
C ASP A 370 -8.69 19.92 0.46
N PHE A 371 -8.85 19.32 1.65
CA PHE A 371 -10.13 19.31 2.36
C PHE A 371 -10.70 20.71 2.59
N MET A 372 -9.86 21.66 3.00
CA MET A 372 -10.25 23.06 3.21
C MET A 372 -10.73 23.74 1.93
N SER A 373 -10.07 23.47 0.80
CA SER A 373 -10.51 23.94 -0.52
C SER A 373 -11.88 23.34 -0.86
N ASP A 374 -12.01 22.03 -0.74
CA ASP A 374 -13.17 21.30 -1.24
C ASP A 374 -14.43 21.57 -0.40
N ILE A 375 -14.30 21.65 0.92
CA ILE A 375 -15.44 21.99 1.79
C ILE A 375 -15.95 23.41 1.52
N ASN A 376 -15.06 24.35 1.22
CA ASN A 376 -15.47 25.71 0.84
C ASN A 376 -16.12 25.77 -0.54
N GLN A 377 -15.73 24.90 -1.48
CA GLN A 377 -16.45 24.75 -2.74
C GLN A 377 -17.87 24.21 -2.52
N ILE A 378 -18.04 23.22 -1.64
CA ILE A 378 -19.37 22.71 -1.25
C ILE A 378 -20.20 23.83 -0.63
N ARG A 379 -19.65 24.58 0.33
CA ARG A 379 -20.33 25.74 0.95
C ARG A 379 -20.75 26.78 -0.09
N ARG A 380 -19.88 27.11 -1.05
CA ARG A 380 -20.18 28.04 -2.16
C ARG A 380 -21.33 27.53 -3.03
N ARG A 381 -21.30 26.25 -3.43
CA ARG A 381 -22.36 25.63 -4.23
C ARG A 381 -23.72 25.77 -3.54
N TYR A 382 -23.82 25.33 -2.29
CA TYR A 382 -25.07 25.40 -1.52
C TYR A 382 -25.49 26.84 -1.20
N ALA A 383 -24.55 27.76 -0.99
CA ALA A 383 -24.86 29.18 -0.84
C ALA A 383 -25.56 29.75 -2.07
N LYS A 384 -25.08 29.41 -3.27
CA LYS A 384 -25.67 29.87 -4.54
C LYS A 384 -27.02 29.20 -4.79
N GLU A 385 -27.09 27.88 -4.63
CA GLU A 385 -28.30 27.08 -4.88
C GLU A 385 -29.47 27.50 -3.97
N TYR A 386 -29.19 27.71 -2.68
CA TYR A 386 -30.21 28.06 -1.69
C TYR A 386 -30.26 29.55 -1.35
N ARG A 387 -29.49 30.37 -2.09
CA ARG A 387 -29.44 31.84 -1.91
C ARG A 387 -29.17 32.25 -0.47
N VAL A 388 -28.14 31.64 0.11
CA VAL A 388 -27.73 31.86 1.50
C VAL A 388 -26.98 33.18 1.59
N PRO A 389 -27.53 34.21 2.26
CA PRO A 389 -26.97 35.54 2.17
C PRO A 389 -25.69 35.72 2.99
N ASN A 390 -25.40 34.84 3.94
CA ASN A 390 -24.32 34.97 4.92
C ASN A 390 -23.50 33.68 5.10
N MET A 391 -23.32 32.88 4.04
CA MET A 391 -22.46 31.69 4.10
C MET A 391 -20.99 32.10 4.13
N HIS A 392 -20.29 31.88 5.23
CA HIS A 392 -18.86 32.23 5.33
C HIS A 392 -17.96 31.11 4.81
N ALA A 393 -16.83 31.45 4.19
CA ALA A 393 -15.76 30.49 3.98
C ALA A 393 -15.17 30.08 5.34
N LEU A 394 -14.88 28.79 5.50
CA LEU A 394 -14.11 28.28 6.63
C LEU A 394 -12.64 28.59 6.41
N THR A 395 -12.02 29.17 7.42
CA THR A 395 -10.58 29.48 7.48
C THR A 395 -9.93 28.69 8.60
N TRP A 396 -8.65 28.34 8.46
CA TRP A 396 -7.97 27.59 9.52
C TRP A 396 -7.78 28.46 10.77
N SER A 397 -8.05 27.90 11.95
CA SER A 397 -7.80 28.57 13.24
C SER A 397 -6.78 27.79 14.07
N ASN A 398 -5.66 28.44 14.37
CA ASN A 398 -4.67 27.87 15.30
C ASN A 398 -5.22 27.81 16.72
N GLU A 399 -6.06 28.77 17.12
CA GLU A 399 -6.71 28.77 18.44
C GLU A 399 -7.60 27.53 18.62
N LEU A 400 -8.41 27.19 17.61
CA LEU A 400 -9.21 25.96 17.66
C LEU A 400 -8.35 24.70 17.61
N ALA A 401 -7.18 24.75 16.96
CA ALA A 401 -6.23 23.63 16.94
C ALA A 401 -5.62 23.41 18.33
N GLU A 402 -5.24 24.48 19.02
CA GLU A 402 -4.75 24.46 20.42
C GLU A 402 -5.83 23.95 21.38
N VAL A 403 -7.10 24.29 21.15
CA VAL A 403 -8.22 23.70 21.90
C VAL A 403 -8.36 22.21 21.62
N LEU A 404 -8.28 21.79 20.36
CA LEU A 404 -8.49 20.39 19.98
C LEU A 404 -7.37 19.46 20.46
N ASP A 405 -6.11 19.93 20.43
CA ASP A 405 -4.92 19.09 20.67
C ASP A 405 -4.98 18.27 21.99
N PRO A 406 -5.27 18.85 23.17
CA PRO A 406 -5.32 18.09 24.41
C PRO A 406 -6.59 17.24 24.61
N LEU A 407 -7.65 17.46 23.82
CA LEU A 407 -8.95 16.82 24.07
C LEU A 407 -8.99 15.37 23.58
N GLY A 408 -9.58 14.48 24.38
CA GLY A 408 -10.06 13.18 23.94
C GLY A 408 -11.42 13.26 23.26
N MET A 409 -11.90 12.15 22.68
CA MET A 409 -13.20 12.14 21.99
C MET A 409 -14.40 12.41 22.90
N THR A 410 -14.36 11.91 24.14
CA THR A 410 -15.38 12.20 25.14
C THR A 410 -15.42 13.70 25.46
N ASP A 411 -14.26 14.31 25.69
CA ASP A 411 -14.17 15.73 26.02
C ASP A 411 -14.65 16.62 24.86
N VAL A 412 -14.33 16.24 23.62
CA VAL A 412 -14.85 16.93 22.43
C VAL A 412 -16.39 16.92 22.43
N ARG A 413 -17.02 15.78 22.76
CA ARG A 413 -18.47 15.65 22.77
C ARG A 413 -19.12 16.48 23.88
N ASP A 414 -18.48 16.52 25.05
CA ASP A 414 -19.01 17.18 26.25
C ASP A 414 -18.84 18.70 26.21
N GLN A 415 -17.75 19.20 25.63
CA GLN A 415 -17.44 20.64 25.55
C GLN A 415 -17.98 21.31 24.28
N ALA A 416 -18.46 20.51 23.32
CA ALA A 416 -19.16 21.05 22.17
C ALA A 416 -20.40 21.85 22.60
N LYS A 417 -20.77 22.85 21.81
CA LYS A 417 -21.95 23.73 21.97
C LYS A 417 -21.76 25.00 22.81
N GLU A 418 -20.59 25.23 23.40
CA GLU A 418 -20.31 26.50 24.09
C GLU A 418 -19.83 27.59 23.11
N THR A 419 -18.67 27.37 22.49
CA THR A 419 -18.02 28.35 21.59
C THR A 419 -17.63 27.75 20.23
N TRP A 420 -17.92 26.47 20.03
CA TRP A 420 -17.63 25.74 18.81
C TRP A 420 -18.52 24.49 18.68
N ARG A 421 -18.59 23.97 17.46
CA ARG A 421 -19.19 22.67 17.11
C ARG A 421 -18.14 21.75 16.55
N TYR A 422 -18.49 20.48 16.34
CA TYR A 422 -17.54 19.55 15.74
C TYR A 422 -18.20 18.63 14.72
N GLY A 423 -17.40 18.22 13.74
CA GLY A 423 -17.69 17.15 12.79
C GLY A 423 -16.60 16.08 12.88
N ALA A 424 -17.00 14.81 12.83
CA ALA A 424 -16.08 13.69 12.74
C ALA A 424 -16.06 13.15 11.30
N ILE A 425 -14.86 12.96 10.77
CA ILE A 425 -14.64 12.43 9.42
C ILE A 425 -13.56 11.35 9.45
N ASN A 426 -13.55 10.47 8.46
CA ASN A 426 -12.66 9.30 8.46
C ASN A 426 -11.24 9.67 8.01
N THR A 427 -11.15 10.35 6.86
CA THR A 427 -9.91 10.90 6.28
C THR A 427 -10.23 12.22 5.56
N TYR A 428 -9.28 13.11 5.33
CA TYR A 428 -9.50 14.31 4.53
C TYR A 428 -9.93 13.99 3.09
N ASP A 429 -9.28 13.00 2.48
CA ASP A 429 -9.45 12.65 1.05
C ASP A 429 -10.81 12.03 0.71
N ASN A 430 -11.28 11.05 1.49
CA ASN A 430 -12.56 10.36 1.22
C ASN A 430 -13.76 11.19 1.72
N SER A 431 -13.57 11.92 2.81
CA SER A 431 -14.72 12.47 3.52
C SER A 431 -15.47 13.54 2.75
N ILE A 432 -14.85 14.19 1.75
CA ILE A 432 -15.55 15.11 0.85
C ILE A 432 -16.68 14.40 0.10
N TYR A 433 -16.43 13.25 -0.52
CA TYR A 433 -17.47 12.48 -1.19
C TYR A 433 -18.58 12.07 -0.22
N GLN A 434 -18.19 11.62 0.98
CA GLN A 434 -19.11 11.22 2.02
C GLN A 434 -19.95 12.39 2.56
N ILE A 435 -19.38 13.59 2.63
CA ILE A 435 -20.08 14.83 2.99
C ILE A 435 -21.07 15.19 1.88
N GLU A 436 -20.64 15.20 0.61
CA GLU A 436 -21.52 15.52 -0.51
C GLU A 436 -22.73 14.60 -0.61
N VAL A 437 -22.53 13.28 -0.45
CA VAL A 437 -23.62 12.29 -0.46
C VAL A 437 -24.64 12.56 0.65
N ASP A 438 -24.19 12.75 1.89
CA ASP A 438 -25.11 12.98 3.01
C ASP A 438 -25.81 14.32 2.94
N VAL A 439 -25.09 15.36 2.53
CA VAL A 439 -25.64 16.68 2.30
C VAL A 439 -26.71 16.62 1.19
N THR A 440 -26.39 16.02 0.05
CA THR A 440 -27.32 15.86 -1.07
C THR A 440 -28.57 15.12 -0.63
N ARG A 441 -28.40 13.98 0.05
CA ARG A 441 -29.51 13.20 0.62
C ARG A 441 -30.41 14.05 1.51
N PHE A 442 -29.84 14.83 2.42
CA PHE A 442 -30.60 15.74 3.27
C PHE A 442 -31.40 16.76 2.44
N PHE A 443 -30.78 17.36 1.43
CA PHE A 443 -31.41 18.38 0.60
C PHE A 443 -32.47 17.83 -0.38
N GLU A 444 -32.39 16.56 -0.76
CA GLU A 444 -33.40 15.86 -1.58
C GLU A 444 -34.63 15.42 -0.77
N MET A 445 -34.54 15.36 0.56
CA MET A 445 -35.68 15.04 1.41
C MET A 445 -36.83 16.05 1.25
N ASN A 446 -38.06 15.55 1.38
CA ASN A 446 -39.23 16.43 1.47
C ASN A 446 -39.21 17.25 2.78
N ARG A 447 -40.01 18.31 2.83
CA ARG A 447 -40.03 19.27 3.95
C ARG A 447 -40.29 18.61 5.32
N THR A 448 -41.20 17.64 5.38
CA THR A 448 -41.53 16.94 6.64
C THR A 448 -40.36 16.07 7.09
N ALA A 449 -39.74 15.32 6.17
CA ALA A 449 -38.59 14.49 6.45
C ALA A 449 -37.38 15.31 6.92
N LYS A 450 -37.10 16.46 6.28
CA LYS A 450 -36.05 17.40 6.73
C LYS A 450 -36.29 17.89 8.15
N LYS A 451 -37.53 18.30 8.44
CA LYS A 451 -37.90 18.78 9.78
C LYS A 451 -37.68 17.69 10.84
N LEU A 452 -38.12 16.46 10.56
CA LEU A 452 -37.90 15.31 11.44
C LEU A 452 -36.42 14.95 11.59
N ASP A 453 -35.62 15.05 10.53
CA ASP A 453 -34.17 14.78 10.57
C ASP A 453 -33.43 15.80 11.44
N ILE A 454 -33.80 17.09 11.34
CA ILE A 454 -33.30 18.15 12.22
C ILE A 454 -33.74 17.93 13.67
N GLU A 455 -35.02 17.69 13.92
CA GLU A 455 -35.56 17.51 15.29
C GLU A 455 -35.02 16.24 15.96
N SER A 456 -34.87 15.14 15.23
CA SER A 456 -34.28 13.90 15.77
C SER A 456 -32.76 14.01 16.00
N SER A 457 -32.12 15.00 15.39
CA SER A 457 -30.68 15.25 15.54
C SER A 457 -30.36 16.41 16.48
N SER A 458 -31.33 17.27 16.83
CA SER A 458 -31.10 18.38 17.77
C SER A 458 -30.72 17.92 19.18
N ASP A 459 -31.13 16.71 19.56
CA ASP A 459 -30.74 16.07 20.82
C ASP A 459 -29.30 15.51 20.78
N LYS A 460 -28.67 15.43 19.60
CA LYS A 460 -27.28 14.97 19.44
C LYS A 460 -26.30 16.11 19.70
N THR A 461 -25.08 15.75 20.08
CA THR A 461 -23.97 16.71 20.26
C THR A 461 -23.54 17.34 18.93
N THR A 462 -23.70 16.62 17.82
CA THR A 462 -23.33 17.00 16.45
C THR A 462 -24.46 16.73 15.45
N MET A 463 -24.54 17.54 14.40
CA MET A 463 -25.36 17.35 13.20
C MET A 463 -24.62 16.58 12.10
N ASN A 464 -23.58 15.83 12.48
CA ASN A 464 -22.75 15.02 11.59
C ASN A 464 -22.16 15.88 10.46
N LYS A 465 -22.29 15.42 9.21
CA LYS A 465 -21.69 16.08 8.04
C LYS A 465 -22.39 17.40 7.65
N LEU A 466 -23.57 17.71 8.22
CA LEU A 466 -24.23 18.99 8.02
C LEU A 466 -23.54 20.14 8.79
N GLU A 467 -22.72 19.84 9.79
CA GLU A 467 -21.98 20.85 10.56
C GLU A 467 -21.11 21.72 9.65
N PHE A 468 -20.54 21.12 8.60
CA PHE A 468 -19.71 21.81 7.60
C PHE A 468 -20.48 22.81 6.73
N LEU A 469 -21.82 22.83 6.79
CA LEU A 469 -22.67 23.77 6.07
C LEU A 469 -23.31 24.84 6.95
N ASN A 470 -22.95 24.92 8.23
CA ASN A 470 -23.45 25.98 9.09
C ASN A 470 -22.91 27.35 8.60
N PRO A 471 -23.77 28.29 8.15
CA PRO A 471 -23.34 29.51 7.48
C PRO A 471 -22.63 30.50 8.41
N LEU A 472 -22.86 30.38 9.72
CA LEU A 472 -22.28 31.27 10.72
C LEU A 472 -20.89 30.81 11.18
N GLN A 473 -20.50 29.56 10.90
CA GLN A 473 -19.15 29.10 11.15
C GLN A 473 -18.17 29.73 10.15
N LYS A 474 -17.06 30.24 10.67
CA LYS A 474 -16.04 31.01 9.93
C LYS A 474 -14.65 30.37 10.03
N THR A 475 -14.43 29.60 11.09
CA THR A 475 -13.14 29.00 11.41
C THR A 475 -13.28 27.52 11.62
N ILE A 476 -12.22 26.79 11.32
CA ILE A 476 -12.14 25.35 11.50
C ILE A 476 -10.72 24.95 11.91
N ALA A 477 -10.61 23.94 12.77
CA ALA A 477 -9.36 23.25 13.03
C ALA A 477 -9.63 21.75 13.12
N CYS A 478 -8.76 20.95 12.53
CA CYS A 478 -8.93 19.51 12.47
C CYS A 478 -7.71 18.77 13.03
N GLY A 479 -7.94 17.64 13.71
CA GLY A 479 -6.90 16.86 14.37
C GLY A 479 -7.28 15.39 14.45
N ARG A 480 -6.28 14.52 14.46
CA ARG A 480 -6.49 13.07 14.57
C ARG A 480 -6.85 12.72 16.02
N LYS A 481 -7.91 11.96 16.24
CA LYS A 481 -8.33 11.47 17.56
C LYS A 481 -8.67 9.99 17.49
N GLU A 482 -8.34 9.28 18.55
CA GLU A 482 -8.68 7.87 18.69
C GLU A 482 -9.97 7.73 19.51
N ASP A 483 -10.88 6.91 19.01
CA ASP A 483 -12.14 6.56 19.67
C ASP A 483 -12.34 5.04 19.56
N GLU A 484 -12.39 4.35 20.69
CA GLU A 484 -12.61 2.89 20.73
C GLU A 484 -11.68 2.06 19.79
N GLY A 485 -10.45 2.52 19.56
CA GLY A 485 -9.49 1.88 18.65
C GLY A 485 -9.64 2.25 17.17
N ILE A 486 -10.41 3.30 16.86
CA ILE A 486 -10.58 3.87 15.51
C ILE A 486 -10.03 5.29 15.51
N THR A 487 -9.11 5.58 14.59
CA THR A 487 -8.64 6.95 14.37
C THR A 487 -9.59 7.70 13.44
N TYR A 488 -10.14 8.81 13.93
CA TYR A 488 -10.92 9.77 13.16
C TYR A 488 -10.14 11.08 12.99
N VAL A 489 -10.50 11.84 11.97
CA VAL A 489 -10.18 13.27 11.87
C VAL A 489 -11.36 14.04 12.45
N ILE A 490 -11.12 14.76 13.54
CA ILE A 490 -12.12 15.58 14.22
C ILE A 490 -11.87 17.02 13.85
N CYS A 491 -12.92 17.70 13.39
CA CYS A 491 -12.86 19.11 13.03
C CYS A 491 -13.73 19.94 13.96
N LEU A 492 -13.13 20.84 14.73
CA LEU A 492 -13.83 21.89 15.47
C LEU A 492 -14.16 23.05 14.53
N MET A 493 -15.35 23.62 14.65
CA MET A 493 -15.85 24.74 13.84
C MET A 493 -16.39 25.84 14.76
N GLY A 494 -15.87 27.05 14.59
CA GLY A 494 -16.24 28.23 15.38
C GLY A 494 -16.65 29.42 14.50
N PRO A 495 -17.30 30.44 15.09
CA PRO A 495 -17.39 30.70 16.53
C PRO A 495 -18.72 30.27 17.20
N GLU A 496 -19.67 29.72 16.45
CA GLU A 496 -21.00 29.47 17.00
C GLU A 496 -21.04 28.12 17.73
N GLY A 497 -21.46 28.09 18.98
CA GLY A 497 -21.78 26.85 19.68
C GLY A 497 -23.07 26.19 19.17
N ASN A 498 -24.00 26.97 18.63
CA ASN A 498 -25.30 26.46 18.18
C ASN A 498 -25.31 26.04 16.72
N PHE A 499 -25.99 24.93 16.42
CA PHE A 499 -26.19 24.53 15.03
C PHE A 499 -27.25 25.43 14.39
N THR A 500 -26.92 25.97 13.22
CA THR A 500 -27.89 26.63 12.36
C THR A 500 -27.74 26.11 10.93
N ILE A 501 -28.87 25.85 10.28
CA ILE A 501 -28.94 25.59 8.85
C ILE A 501 -29.77 26.70 8.21
N PHE A 502 -29.40 27.09 6.99
CA PHE A 502 -30.11 28.11 6.23
C PHE A 502 -31.49 27.63 5.74
N ASP A 503 -32.31 28.55 5.24
CA ASP A 503 -33.62 28.23 4.69
C ASP A 503 -33.51 27.25 3.51
N THR A 504 -34.08 26.05 3.68
CA THR A 504 -34.05 24.96 2.71
C THR A 504 -35.26 24.94 1.77
N THR A 505 -36.16 25.92 1.87
CA THR A 505 -37.43 25.98 1.12
C THR A 505 -37.31 26.64 -0.26
N PHE A 506 -36.13 27.14 -0.63
CA PHE A 506 -35.87 27.93 -1.85
C PHE A 506 -36.66 29.24 -1.93
N GLN A 507 -37.25 29.71 -0.82
CA GLN A 507 -38.10 30.91 -0.79
C GLN A 507 -37.33 32.21 -0.53
N SER A 508 -36.03 32.12 -0.22
CA SER A 508 -35.17 33.29 -0.03
C SER A 508 -35.14 34.18 -1.28
N GLN A 509 -35.50 35.45 -1.06
CA GLN A 509 -35.39 36.52 -2.08
C GLN A 509 -34.04 37.24 -2.02
N LEU A 510 -33.19 36.90 -1.05
CA LEU A 510 -31.89 37.53 -0.89
C LEU A 510 -30.89 36.94 -1.89
N ALA A 511 -29.88 37.71 -2.29
CA ALA A 511 -28.77 37.17 -3.08
C ALA A 511 -27.78 36.44 -2.18
N ALA A 512 -27.13 35.39 -2.70
CA ALA A 512 -26.03 34.73 -2.00
C ALA A 512 -24.91 35.74 -1.69
N GLY A 513 -24.38 35.70 -0.47
CA GLY A 513 -23.36 36.65 0.00
C GLY A 513 -23.84 38.10 0.18
N SER A 514 -25.14 38.40 0.12
CA SER A 514 -25.66 39.76 0.29
C SER A 514 -25.62 40.30 1.74
N LYS A 515 -25.37 39.44 2.73
CA LYS A 515 -25.31 39.78 4.16
C LYS A 515 -24.05 39.22 4.82
N CYS A 516 -22.91 39.36 4.15
CA CYS A 516 -21.63 39.06 4.78
C CYS A 516 -21.43 39.89 6.05
N HIS A 517 -20.84 39.29 7.09
CA HIS A 517 -20.53 40.01 8.32
C HIS A 517 -19.46 41.08 8.06
N GLU A 518 -19.38 42.07 8.96
CA GLU A 518 -18.35 43.11 8.89
C GLU A 518 -16.95 42.49 8.80
N GLY A 519 -16.10 43.02 7.90
CA GLY A 519 -14.78 42.47 7.59
C GLY A 519 -14.78 41.35 6.55
N TYR A 520 -15.94 40.90 6.07
CA TYR A 520 -16.08 39.92 5.00
C TYR A 520 -16.70 40.54 3.77
N TYR A 521 -16.34 40.03 2.60
CA TYR A 521 -16.92 40.44 1.33
C TYR A 521 -17.39 39.22 0.54
N ASN A 522 -18.32 39.47 -0.37
CA ASN A 522 -18.90 38.46 -1.22
C ASN A 522 -17.94 38.09 -2.35
N GLU A 523 -17.51 36.83 -2.39
CA GLU A 523 -16.81 36.22 -3.51
C GLU A 523 -17.67 35.08 -4.06
N ASP A 524 -18.35 35.35 -5.17
CA ASP A 524 -19.22 34.40 -5.87
C ASP A 524 -20.24 33.69 -4.95
N GLY A 525 -20.90 34.45 -4.08
CA GLY A 525 -21.92 33.95 -3.17
C GLY A 525 -21.40 33.44 -1.82
N LEU A 526 -20.08 33.44 -1.61
CA LEU A 526 -19.43 33.03 -0.36
C LEU A 526 -18.78 34.25 0.33
N CYS A 527 -19.00 34.41 1.64
CA CYS A 527 -18.43 35.49 2.42
C CYS A 527 -17.00 35.12 2.86
N ILE A 528 -15.99 35.81 2.33
CA ILE A 528 -14.58 35.55 2.61
C ILE A 528 -13.90 36.74 3.30
N VAL A 529 -12.84 36.48 4.07
CA VAL A 529 -11.99 37.53 4.65
C VAL A 529 -11.10 38.09 3.55
N GLN A 530 -10.89 39.41 3.53
CA GLN A 530 -9.92 40.02 2.63
C GLN A 530 -8.53 39.63 3.11
N ILE A 531 -7.91 38.69 2.40
CA ILE A 531 -6.45 38.54 2.46
C ILE A 531 -5.95 39.91 2.01
N PRO A 532 -5.18 40.65 2.83
CA PRO A 532 -4.55 41.86 2.36
C PRO A 532 -3.82 41.46 1.08
N THR A 533 -4.17 42.08 -0.05
CA THR A 533 -3.31 42.00 -1.23
C THR A 533 -1.93 42.32 -0.71
N GLN A 534 -1.01 41.34 -0.71
CA GLN A 534 0.38 41.66 -0.53
C GLN A 534 0.63 42.83 -1.46
N GLU A 535 1.10 43.95 -0.89
CA GLU A 535 1.84 44.92 -1.69
C GLU A 535 2.75 44.11 -2.62
N PRO A 536 2.77 44.43 -3.93
CA PRO A 536 3.33 43.58 -4.95
C PRO A 536 4.64 43.01 -4.43
N ILE A 537 4.74 41.67 -4.38
CA ILE A 537 5.96 40.98 -3.99
C ILE A 537 7.06 41.63 -4.80
N ILE A 538 7.88 42.42 -4.13
CA ILE A 538 9.14 42.87 -4.66
C ILE A 538 9.85 41.56 -5.03
N ASP A 539 9.97 41.33 -6.33
CA ASP A 539 10.67 40.16 -6.84
C ASP A 539 12.13 40.34 -6.49
N TYR A 540 12.52 39.83 -5.32
CA TYR A 540 13.89 39.89 -4.80
C TYR A 540 14.89 39.26 -5.77
N ARG A 541 14.44 38.36 -6.67
CA ARG A 541 15.26 37.83 -7.77
C ARG A 541 15.52 38.89 -8.83
N LYS A 542 14.50 39.66 -9.18
CA LYS A 542 14.60 40.77 -10.14
C LYS A 542 15.43 41.94 -9.59
N MET A 543 15.28 42.26 -8.30
CA MET A 543 16.15 43.25 -7.63
C MET A 543 17.59 42.77 -7.50
N ALA A 544 17.82 41.48 -7.20
CA ALA A 544 19.17 40.92 -7.16
C ALA A 544 19.82 40.84 -8.54
N GLU A 545 19.06 40.57 -9.61
CA GLU A 545 19.55 40.66 -10.99
C GLU A 545 19.82 42.10 -11.42
N GLU A 546 18.98 43.06 -11.04
CA GLU A 546 19.20 44.49 -11.30
C GLU A 546 20.43 45.02 -10.53
N GLU A 547 20.61 44.68 -9.25
CA GLU A 547 21.83 45.03 -8.49
C GLU A 547 23.08 44.34 -9.05
N ARG A 548 22.99 43.08 -9.47
CA ARG A 548 24.12 42.36 -10.09
C ARG A 548 24.50 42.98 -11.45
N ASN A 549 23.53 43.39 -12.26
CA ASN A 549 23.76 44.07 -13.52
C ASN A 549 24.31 45.50 -13.32
N LYS A 550 23.94 46.16 -12.22
CA LYS A 550 24.48 47.46 -11.82
C LYS A 550 25.92 47.37 -11.32
N ALA A 551 26.25 46.33 -10.54
CA ALA A 551 27.62 46.03 -10.10
C ALA A 551 28.56 45.58 -11.24
N LEU A 552 28.00 45.11 -12.37
CA LEU A 552 28.76 44.77 -13.58
C LEU A 552 29.06 45.98 -14.48
N THR A 553 28.45 47.14 -14.21
CA THR A 553 28.55 48.35 -15.05
C THR A 553 29.22 49.54 -14.35
N GLU A 554 29.46 49.47 -13.04
CA GLU A 554 30.20 50.48 -12.28
C GLU A 554 31.67 50.05 -12.10
N GLU A 555 32.61 50.93 -12.47
CA GLU A 555 34.05 50.76 -12.21
C GLU A 555 34.31 50.72 -10.69
N PRO A 556 35.21 49.84 -10.21
CA PRO A 556 35.48 49.74 -8.78
C PRO A 556 36.13 51.01 -8.24
N GLU A 557 35.53 51.59 -7.20
CA GLU A 557 36.17 52.63 -6.39
C GLU A 557 37.48 52.12 -5.77
N PRO A 558 38.51 52.97 -5.65
CA PRO A 558 39.80 52.58 -5.12
C PRO A 558 39.73 52.28 -3.61
N GLU A 559 40.30 51.14 -3.20
CA GLU A 559 40.38 50.72 -1.80
C GLU A 559 41.08 51.77 -0.92
N PRO A 560 40.48 52.14 0.24
CA PRO A 560 41.20 52.87 1.27
C PRO A 560 42.10 51.91 2.07
N LEU A 561 43.38 52.28 2.17
CA LEU A 561 44.39 51.68 3.04
C LEU A 561 43.88 51.63 4.48
N LEU A 562 43.71 50.42 5.04
CA LEU A 562 43.40 50.24 6.45
C LEU A 562 44.64 49.78 7.23
N GLU A 563 45.03 50.61 8.19
CA GLU A 563 46.06 50.39 9.17
C GLU A 563 45.75 49.23 10.12
N ASN A 564 46.84 48.62 10.56
CA ASN A 564 46.91 47.39 11.31
C ASN A 564 46.84 47.69 12.83
N HIS A 565 45.78 47.29 13.52
CA HIS A 565 45.76 47.23 14.99
C HIS A 565 44.93 46.05 15.52
N GLY A 566 45.63 45.05 16.07
CA GLY A 566 45.37 44.57 17.43
C GLY A 566 44.36 43.44 17.64
N ASN A 567 44.86 42.19 17.60
CA ASN A 567 44.26 41.00 18.21
C ASN A 567 43.92 41.20 19.70
N GLY A 568 42.75 40.71 20.12
CA GLY A 568 42.33 40.66 21.51
C GLY A 568 41.24 39.63 21.78
N ILE A 569 41.40 38.38 21.32
CA ILE A 569 40.54 37.27 21.76
C ILE A 569 41.15 36.72 23.05
N SER A 570 40.38 36.84 24.14
CA SER A 570 40.76 36.43 25.48
C SER A 570 41.07 34.93 25.57
N LEU A 571 42.29 34.62 26.01
CA LEU A 571 42.80 33.28 26.35
C LEU A 571 41.90 32.51 27.34
N SER A 572 40.98 33.19 28.04
CA SER A 572 40.03 32.60 28.97
C SER A 572 38.99 31.68 28.30
N TYR A 573 38.61 31.96 27.05
CA TYR A 573 37.59 31.15 26.35
C TYR A 573 38.13 29.80 25.86
N LEU A 574 39.42 29.74 25.49
CA LEU A 574 40.06 28.51 25.05
C LEU A 574 40.29 27.52 26.22
N PHE A 575 40.50 28.05 27.43
CA PHE A 575 40.73 27.23 28.63
C PHE A 575 39.45 26.56 29.15
N VAL A 576 38.30 27.24 29.04
CA VAL A 576 36.99 26.68 29.43
C VAL A 576 36.57 25.55 28.50
N PHE A 577 36.84 25.68 27.20
CA PHE A 577 36.54 24.64 26.21
C PHE A 577 37.38 23.37 26.39
N LEU A 578 38.64 23.51 26.80
CA LEU A 578 39.52 22.36 27.05
C LEU A 578 39.21 21.65 28.37
N LEU A 579 38.74 22.36 29.41
CA LEU A 579 38.33 21.71 30.67
C LEU A 579 37.01 20.94 30.55
N ALA A 580 36.06 21.44 29.76
CA ALA A 580 34.77 20.77 29.56
C ALA A 580 34.93 19.41 28.86
N ASN A 581 35.83 19.30 27.88
CA ASN A 581 36.11 18.03 27.19
C ASN A 581 36.84 16.99 28.05
N LEU A 582 37.49 17.40 29.16
CA LEU A 582 38.16 16.49 30.08
C LEU A 582 37.23 15.89 31.14
N ILE A 583 36.09 16.52 31.41
CA ILE A 583 35.13 16.11 32.46
C ILE A 583 34.04 15.17 31.92
N PHE A 584 33.74 15.21 30.62
CA PHE A 584 32.69 14.37 30.01
C PHE A 584 33.19 13.04 29.38
N ASN A 585 34.46 12.67 29.59
CA ASN A 585 35.05 11.43 29.06
C ASN A 585 35.78 10.58 30.13
N ILE A 586 35.22 10.52 31.36
CA ILE A 586 35.59 9.53 32.39
C ILE A 586 34.33 8.76 32.80
#